data_AF-A0A2P5Y9H7-F1
#
_entry.id   AF-A0A2P5Y9H7-F1
#
_cell.length_a   1.000
_cell.length_b   1.000
_cell.length_c   1.000
_cell.angle_alpha   90.00
_cell.angle_beta   90.00
_cell.angle_gamma   90.00
#
_symmetry.space_group_name_H-M   'P 1'
#
loop_
_entity.id
_entity.type
_entity.pdbx_description
1 polymer ?
#
loop_
_entity_poly.entity_id
_entity_poly.type
_entity_poly.pdbx_seq_one_letter_code
_entity_poly.pdbx_strand_id
1 'polypeptide(L)'
;MATTITTTTSISAKPSVPTALLKVQAQPIKPKRHNCKETTISSSAAAATTNPCSDSIGLNDSLVGFKIRYYPGSVSPVMDFTGGTALSNGHSPWSFTKFNSALTAGLLNPMSPPPPTDKTSPGNQFNDPNSSDMKLTLSSKDGISVLMNVHRQILVAHSRFFAVKLSDRSQETNGPTGPYSVEIADCDDVEVYIEVLRLMYCKDLRKMLMREDVSKVLGILKVSAAIGFDAGVLSCLEYLEAAPWTEDEEEKVASLLAELRLENVGAGEVLKRVSIEVNNGIDGGDNEEVLLKLLHVVLQGKDEKARREMKELVLKMLRENPSQNDLRKESLYSACDGCLELLQRHFLRAASSDLQDVNQIARQADNLHWILDILIDRQIAEDFLKSWASQSELSATHSKVPAIHRFEVSRVTARLFVGIGKGQLLVSKEARFLLLQTWLVPFYNDFGWMMRRASKGLDRHLIEDGLSNTILTLPLAWQQDILLAWFDRFLNSGEDCPNIQRGFEVWWRRAFWR
;
A
#
# COMPACT_ATOMS: atom_id res chain seq x y z
N MET A 1 67.42 24.41 46.85
CA MET A 1 67.31 23.79 48.19
C MET A 1 65.84 23.45 48.39
N ALA A 2 65.47 22.18 48.22
CA ALA A 2 65.19 21.25 49.33
C ALA A 2 63.85 21.62 50.01
N THR A 3 62.82 20.78 50.21
CA THR A 3 62.73 19.32 50.30
C THR A 3 61.26 18.91 50.18
N THR A 4 61.08 17.66 49.81
CA THR A 4 59.89 16.82 49.67
C THR A 4 59.18 16.47 51.00
N ILE A 5 58.00 15.83 50.87
CA ILE A 5 57.47 14.68 51.65
C ILE A 5 56.48 14.92 52.82
N THR A 6 55.19 14.64 52.51
CA THR A 6 54.37 13.49 53.00
C THR A 6 53.54 13.57 54.31
N THR A 7 52.29 13.08 54.16
CA THR A 7 51.54 12.11 54.98
C THR A 7 50.55 12.52 56.11
N THR A 8 49.29 12.11 55.86
CA THR A 8 48.31 11.37 56.70
C THR A 8 47.47 12.01 57.83
N THR A 9 46.15 11.84 57.63
CA THR A 9 45.04 11.44 58.55
C THR A 9 44.76 12.20 59.83
N SER A 10 43.47 12.54 60.06
CA SER A 10 42.58 11.71 60.88
C SER A 10 41.17 12.35 61.13
N ILE A 11 40.23 11.48 61.58
CA ILE A 11 39.02 11.72 62.41
C ILE A 11 37.73 12.18 61.70
N SER A 12 36.68 11.32 61.68
CA SER A 12 35.62 11.32 62.71
C SER A 12 34.42 10.42 62.36
N ALA A 13 33.79 9.90 63.40
CA ALA A 13 32.77 8.85 63.39
C ALA A 13 31.33 9.38 63.50
N LYS A 14 30.39 8.69 62.81
CA LYS A 14 29.01 8.23 63.15
C LYS A 14 28.03 9.15 63.95
N PRO A 15 26.69 9.11 63.68
CA PRO A 15 25.88 7.88 63.88
C PRO A 15 24.69 7.63 62.93
N SER A 16 24.14 6.43 63.09
CA SER A 16 23.15 5.69 62.30
C SER A 16 21.83 5.49 63.06
N VAL A 17 20.67 5.55 62.37
CA VAL A 17 19.37 4.90 62.74
C VAL A 17 18.59 4.58 61.43
N PRO A 18 17.79 3.49 61.35
CA PRO A 18 17.66 2.66 60.15
C PRO A 18 16.35 2.82 59.36
N THR A 19 16.30 2.28 58.13
CA THR A 19 15.02 1.99 57.44
C THR A 19 15.12 0.67 56.68
N ALA A 20 14.04 -0.11 56.78
CA ALA A 20 13.94 -1.54 56.55
C ALA A 20 14.06 -1.99 55.08
N LEU A 21 14.66 -3.17 54.92
CA LEU A 21 14.77 -3.96 53.70
C LEU A 21 13.49 -4.79 53.48
N LEU A 22 12.79 -4.57 52.37
CA LEU A 22 11.87 -5.54 51.77
C LEU A 22 12.59 -6.26 50.64
N LYS A 23 12.88 -7.54 50.86
CA LYS A 23 13.56 -8.45 49.93
C LYS A 23 12.49 -9.20 49.15
N VAL A 24 12.26 -8.85 47.89
CA VAL A 24 11.44 -9.65 46.97
C VAL A 24 12.38 -10.44 46.06
N GLN A 25 12.34 -11.75 46.24
CA GLN A 25 13.10 -12.74 45.49
C GLN A 25 12.22 -13.18 44.31
N ALA A 26 12.58 -12.82 43.08
CA ALA A 26 11.93 -13.31 41.86
C ALA A 26 12.97 -13.96 40.96
N GLN A 27 12.83 -15.27 40.75
CA GLN A 27 13.65 -16.09 39.87
C GLN A 27 13.30 -15.83 38.39
N PRO A 28 14.26 -15.86 37.45
CA PRO A 28 13.96 -15.76 36.02
C PRO A 28 13.49 -17.11 35.44
N ILE A 29 12.24 -17.15 34.98
CA ILE A 29 11.65 -18.26 34.23
C ILE A 29 12.08 -18.16 32.74
N LYS A 30 12.72 -19.21 32.23
CA LYS A 30 13.09 -19.37 30.81
C LYS A 30 11.85 -19.67 29.95
N PRO A 31 11.66 -19.03 28.78
CA PRO A 31 10.62 -19.45 27.84
C PRO A 31 11.06 -20.67 27.00
N LYS A 32 10.24 -21.72 27.01
CA LYS A 32 10.38 -22.94 26.20
C LYS A 32 10.01 -22.66 24.73
N ARG A 33 10.93 -22.99 23.81
CA ARG A 33 10.68 -23.10 22.36
C ARG A 33 9.68 -24.22 22.09
N HIS A 34 8.58 -23.91 21.41
CA HIS A 34 7.79 -24.92 20.68
C HIS A 34 8.19 -24.88 19.21
N ASN A 35 8.71 -26.01 18.73
CA ASN A 35 9.01 -26.26 17.31
C ASN A 35 7.69 -26.47 16.56
N CYS A 36 7.38 -25.60 15.60
CA CYS A 36 6.37 -25.91 14.57
C CYS A 36 7.11 -26.48 13.35
N LYS A 37 6.80 -27.73 13.01
CA LYS A 37 7.31 -28.40 11.81
C LYS A 37 6.37 -28.04 10.65
N GLU A 38 6.92 -27.44 9.61
CA GLU A 38 6.29 -27.38 8.29
C GLU A 38 6.25 -28.77 7.68
N THR A 39 5.08 -29.18 7.17
CA THR A 39 4.95 -30.32 6.26
C THR A 39 4.04 -29.89 5.11
N THR A 40 4.65 -29.72 3.94
CA THR A 40 4.03 -29.68 2.62
C THR A 40 3.30 -30.99 2.33
N ILE A 41 2.17 -30.99 1.60
CA ILE A 41 1.83 -31.92 0.49
C ILE A 41 0.46 -31.58 -0.12
N SER A 42 0.43 -31.71 -1.43
CA SER A 42 -0.62 -31.35 -2.40
C SER A 42 -1.79 -32.36 -2.52
N SER A 43 -2.92 -31.84 -3.01
CA SER A 43 -3.85 -32.38 -4.04
C SER A 43 -4.50 -33.78 -3.93
N SER A 44 -5.84 -33.76 -4.01
CA SER A 44 -6.74 -34.53 -4.91
C SER A 44 -7.75 -35.55 -4.32
N ALA A 45 -9.00 -35.41 -4.84
CA ALA A 45 -10.02 -36.42 -5.19
C ALA A 45 -10.99 -37.04 -4.14
N ALA A 46 -12.27 -36.62 -4.29
CA ALA A 46 -13.50 -37.40 -4.54
C ALA A 46 -14.17 -38.34 -3.50
N ALA A 47 -15.44 -37.98 -3.23
CA ALA A 47 -16.68 -38.79 -3.25
C ALA A 47 -17.20 -39.61 -2.02
N ALA A 48 -18.47 -39.28 -1.69
CA ALA A 48 -19.62 -40.15 -1.37
C ALA A 48 -20.03 -40.46 0.10
N THR A 49 -21.18 -39.88 0.49
CA THR A 49 -22.35 -40.44 1.22
C THR A 49 -22.22 -41.09 2.61
N THR A 50 -22.90 -40.53 3.63
CA THR A 50 -24.11 -41.05 4.33
C THR A 50 -24.37 -40.33 5.67
N ASN A 51 -25.64 -39.98 5.93
CA ASN A 51 -26.26 -39.51 7.21
C ASN A 51 -26.71 -40.74 8.06
N PRO A 52 -27.29 -40.65 9.30
CA PRO A 52 -27.84 -39.49 10.06
C PRO A 52 -27.65 -39.44 11.63
N CYS A 53 -28.11 -38.31 12.19
CA CYS A 53 -28.78 -38.07 13.50
C CYS A 53 -28.05 -38.13 14.87
N SER A 54 -28.06 -37.00 15.58
CA SER A 54 -28.58 -36.87 16.97
C SER A 54 -28.81 -35.40 17.38
N ASP A 55 -29.76 -35.22 18.31
CA ASP A 55 -30.46 -33.99 18.70
C ASP A 55 -29.67 -32.96 19.54
N SER A 56 -30.05 -31.67 19.42
CA SER A 56 -30.72 -30.87 20.48
C SER A 56 -30.25 -29.39 20.64
N ILE A 57 -31.24 -28.50 20.45
CA ILE A 57 -31.54 -27.25 21.19
C ILE A 57 -30.63 -26.00 20.96
N GLY A 58 -31.16 -25.08 20.14
CA GLY A 58 -31.78 -23.85 20.65
C GLY A 58 -30.93 -22.58 20.77
N LEU A 59 -30.96 -21.75 19.73
CA LEU A 59 -31.25 -20.29 19.74
C LEU A 59 -30.73 -19.67 18.44
N ASN A 60 -31.60 -19.51 17.44
CA ASN A 60 -31.39 -18.61 16.30
C ASN A 60 -32.77 -18.29 15.71
N ASP A 61 -33.28 -17.11 16.01
CA ASP A 61 -34.44 -16.55 15.33
C ASP A 61 -33.96 -15.95 14.00
N SER A 62 -33.70 -16.82 13.03
CA SER A 62 -33.34 -16.46 11.67
C SER A 62 -34.62 -16.30 10.84
N LEU A 63 -35.00 -15.06 10.59
CA LEU A 63 -36.03 -14.61 9.64
C LEU A 63 -35.61 -14.85 8.17
N VAL A 64 -35.18 -16.07 7.85
CA VAL A 64 -34.86 -16.51 6.49
C VAL A 64 -35.94 -17.49 6.06
N GLY A 65 -37.03 -16.94 5.55
CA GLY A 65 -38.16 -17.68 5.00
C GLY A 65 -38.68 -17.05 3.72
N PHE A 66 -37.79 -16.64 2.80
CA PHE A 66 -38.21 -16.12 1.50
C PHE A 66 -38.23 -17.23 0.45
N LYS A 67 -39.44 -17.58 -0.01
CA LYS A 67 -39.63 -18.48 -1.14
C LYS A 67 -39.67 -17.65 -2.43
N ILE A 68 -38.50 -17.38 -3.00
CA ILE A 68 -38.36 -16.83 -4.35
C ILE A 68 -38.83 -17.92 -5.33
N ARG A 69 -39.88 -17.65 -6.13
CA ARG A 69 -40.29 -18.55 -7.20
C ARG A 69 -39.42 -18.31 -8.41
N TYR A 70 -38.46 -19.20 -8.62
CA TYR A 70 -37.75 -19.33 -9.88
C TYR A 70 -38.62 -20.09 -10.87
N TYR A 71 -38.84 -19.54 -12.06
CA TYR A 71 -39.46 -20.27 -13.17
C TYR A 71 -38.34 -20.77 -14.10
N PRO A 72 -38.14 -22.09 -14.27
CA PRO A 72 -37.25 -22.61 -15.30
C PRO A 72 -37.90 -22.43 -16.68
N GLY A 73 -37.17 -21.84 -17.63
CA GLY A 73 -37.64 -21.67 -19.00
C GLY A 73 -37.88 -23.02 -19.69
N SER A 74 -39.11 -23.28 -20.12
CA SER A 74 -39.45 -24.39 -20.99
C SER A 74 -39.06 -24.07 -22.44
N VAL A 75 -38.20 -24.91 -23.01
CA VAL A 75 -37.78 -24.91 -24.42
C VAL A 75 -39.01 -24.99 -25.34
N SER A 76 -39.09 -24.10 -26.33
CA SER A 76 -40.01 -24.21 -27.48
C SER A 76 -39.24 -24.32 -28.79
N PRO A 77 -39.77 -25.02 -29.80
CA PRO A 77 -38.98 -25.59 -30.88
C PRO A 77 -38.66 -24.57 -31.99
N VAL A 78 -37.55 -24.83 -32.66
CA VAL A 78 -37.08 -24.17 -33.88
C VAL A 78 -38.17 -24.22 -34.97
N MET A 79 -38.49 -23.07 -35.57
CA MET A 79 -39.25 -22.95 -36.82
C MET A 79 -38.51 -21.99 -37.75
N ASP A 80 -38.22 -22.49 -38.95
CA ASP A 80 -37.53 -21.81 -40.04
C ASP A 80 -38.30 -20.60 -40.57
N PHE A 81 -37.53 -19.58 -41.01
CA PHE A 81 -38.03 -18.37 -41.63
C PHE A 81 -38.62 -18.63 -43.03
N THR A 82 -39.92 -18.41 -43.20
CA THR A 82 -40.51 -17.87 -44.44
C THR A 82 -41.69 -16.95 -44.12
N GLY A 83 -41.76 -15.82 -44.82
CA GLY A 83 -42.51 -14.63 -44.42
C GLY A 83 -44.04 -14.77 -44.42
N GLY A 84 -44.66 -14.02 -43.50
CA GLY A 84 -46.10 -13.79 -43.46
C GLY A 84 -46.46 -12.86 -42.30
N THR A 85 -46.94 -11.66 -42.62
CA THR A 85 -47.51 -10.67 -41.68
C THR A 85 -48.71 -11.25 -40.94
N ALA A 86 -48.66 -11.30 -39.61
CA ALA A 86 -49.84 -11.48 -38.76
C ALA A 86 -49.67 -10.76 -37.41
N LEU A 87 -50.70 -10.00 -37.04
CA LEU A 87 -50.84 -9.19 -35.83
C LEU A 87 -50.79 -10.06 -34.55
N SER A 88 -50.02 -9.64 -33.54
CA SER A 88 -50.10 -10.18 -32.18
C SER A 88 -49.96 -9.08 -31.11
N ASN A 89 -50.87 -9.11 -30.14
CA ASN A 89 -51.03 -8.18 -29.01
C ASN A 89 -49.71 -7.69 -28.37
N GLY A 90 -49.65 -6.37 -28.17
CA GLY A 90 -48.50 -5.66 -27.60
C GLY A 90 -48.27 -5.96 -26.12
N HIS A 91 -47.28 -6.79 -25.85
CA HIS A 91 -46.47 -6.73 -24.64
C HIS A 91 -45.00 -6.80 -25.05
N SER A 92 -44.43 -5.65 -25.41
CA SER A 92 -42.99 -5.52 -25.56
C SER A 92 -42.35 -5.35 -24.18
N PRO A 93 -41.38 -6.20 -23.80
CA PRO A 93 -40.54 -5.98 -22.61
C PRO A 93 -39.81 -4.63 -22.74
N TRP A 94 -39.68 -3.91 -21.63
CA TRP A 94 -39.00 -2.62 -21.62
C TRP A 94 -37.51 -2.84 -21.36
N SER A 95 -36.67 -2.75 -22.40
CA SER A 95 -35.22 -2.85 -22.23
C SER A 95 -34.68 -1.60 -21.52
N PHE A 96 -33.99 -1.84 -20.41
CA PHE A 96 -33.29 -0.85 -19.60
C PHE A 96 -32.25 -0.04 -20.41
N THR A 97 -31.64 -0.66 -21.43
CA THR A 97 -30.71 -0.03 -22.38
C THR A 97 -31.32 1.18 -23.08
N LYS A 98 -32.62 1.12 -23.38
CA LYS A 98 -33.35 2.20 -24.06
C LYS A 98 -33.59 3.40 -23.14
N PHE A 99 -33.75 3.16 -21.84
CA PHE A 99 -33.90 4.20 -20.83
C PHE A 99 -32.56 4.91 -20.55
N ASN A 100 -31.46 4.18 -20.36
CA ASN A 100 -30.13 4.77 -20.22
C ASN A 100 -29.72 5.58 -21.45
N SER A 101 -30.09 5.12 -22.65
CA SER A 101 -29.90 5.89 -23.88
C SER A 101 -30.71 7.19 -23.90
N ALA A 102 -31.96 7.19 -23.42
CA ALA A 102 -32.79 8.40 -23.33
C ALA A 102 -32.32 9.40 -22.24
N LEU A 103 -31.78 8.89 -21.13
CA LEU A 103 -31.19 9.68 -20.04
C LEU A 103 -29.87 10.34 -20.48
N THR A 104 -29.02 9.59 -21.17
CA THR A 104 -27.74 10.08 -21.72
C THR A 104 -27.97 11.05 -22.90
N ALA A 105 -29.08 10.92 -23.62
CA ALA A 105 -29.48 11.81 -24.70
C ALA A 105 -30.16 13.11 -24.25
N GLY A 106 -30.30 13.36 -22.94
CA GLY A 106 -30.91 14.59 -22.41
C GLY A 106 -32.41 14.73 -22.69
N LEU A 107 -33.12 13.63 -22.97
CA LEU A 107 -34.56 13.65 -23.27
C LEU A 107 -35.45 13.70 -22.02
N LEU A 108 -34.86 13.71 -20.83
CA LEU A 108 -35.53 13.86 -19.54
C LEU A 108 -34.92 15.06 -18.81
N ASN A 109 -35.76 16.02 -18.42
CA ASN A 109 -35.33 17.19 -17.65
C ASN A 109 -34.85 16.75 -16.25
N PRO A 110 -33.58 17.01 -15.86
CA PRO A 110 -33.05 16.60 -14.54
C PRO A 110 -33.67 17.34 -13.34
N MET A 111 -34.54 18.32 -13.59
CA MET A 111 -34.87 19.40 -12.65
C MET A 111 -36.35 19.44 -12.21
N SER A 112 -37.05 18.30 -12.19
CA SER A 112 -38.37 18.24 -11.59
C SER A 112 -38.25 18.22 -10.05
N PRO A 113 -38.99 19.07 -9.31
CA PRO A 113 -38.93 19.09 -7.85
C PRO A 113 -39.40 17.74 -7.26
N PRO A 114 -38.86 17.32 -6.11
CA PRO A 114 -39.28 16.08 -5.46
C PRO A 114 -40.79 16.14 -5.12
N PRO A 115 -41.52 15.02 -5.27
CA PRO A 115 -42.94 14.97 -4.91
C PRO A 115 -43.14 15.16 -3.39
N PRO A 116 -44.31 15.68 -2.94
CA PRO A 116 -44.59 15.92 -1.53
C PRO A 116 -44.55 14.63 -0.71
N THR A 117 -43.90 14.68 0.45
CA THR A 117 -43.78 13.55 1.38
C THR A 117 -45.02 13.40 2.26
N ASP A 118 -46.07 12.77 1.74
CA ASP A 118 -47.14 12.26 2.60
C ASP A 118 -46.71 10.96 3.28
N LYS A 119 -46.78 10.98 4.62
CA LYS A 119 -46.31 9.95 5.54
C LYS A 119 -47.14 8.66 5.42
N THR A 120 -46.70 7.72 4.58
CA THR A 120 -47.11 6.31 4.73
C THR A 120 -46.10 5.35 4.09
N SER A 121 -44.95 5.13 4.74
CA SER A 121 -44.18 3.89 4.50
C SER A 121 -44.85 2.76 5.30
N PRO A 122 -45.40 1.71 4.67
CA PRO A 122 -46.15 0.65 5.35
C PRO A 122 -45.29 -0.33 6.18
N GLY A 123 -44.02 -0.01 6.45
CA GLY A 123 -43.11 -0.90 7.17
C GLY A 123 -42.68 -2.11 6.34
N ASN A 124 -42.35 -3.23 7.00
CA ASN A 124 -41.74 -4.46 6.44
C ASN A 124 -42.66 -5.29 5.50
N GLN A 125 -43.60 -4.67 4.79
CA GLN A 125 -44.57 -5.34 3.91
C GLN A 125 -44.03 -5.60 2.49
N PHE A 126 -42.71 -5.51 2.29
CA PHE A 126 -42.10 -5.82 1.00
C PHE A 126 -42.40 -7.26 0.59
N ASN A 127 -42.86 -7.47 -0.65
CA ASN A 127 -43.22 -8.77 -1.21
C ASN A 127 -44.42 -9.48 -0.55
N ASP A 128 -45.26 -8.77 0.21
CA ASP A 128 -46.51 -9.32 0.74
C ASP A 128 -47.62 -9.32 -0.33
N PRO A 129 -48.10 -10.50 -0.78
CA PRO A 129 -49.11 -10.61 -1.83
C PRO A 129 -50.50 -10.10 -1.41
N ASN A 130 -50.78 -9.97 -0.11
CA ASN A 130 -52.11 -9.59 0.37
C ASN A 130 -52.31 -8.07 0.40
N SER A 131 -51.23 -7.31 0.51
CA SER A 131 -51.24 -5.84 0.59
C SER A 131 -50.78 -5.16 -0.71
N SER A 132 -50.03 -5.88 -1.56
CA SER A 132 -49.53 -5.35 -2.83
C SER A 132 -50.62 -5.08 -3.87
N ASP A 133 -50.51 -3.95 -4.55
CA ASP A 133 -51.37 -3.56 -5.68
C ASP A 133 -50.68 -3.77 -7.05
N MET A 134 -49.40 -4.17 -7.04
CA MET A 134 -48.59 -4.30 -8.23
C MET A 134 -47.65 -5.52 -8.17
N LYS A 135 -47.42 -6.13 -9.34
CA LYS A 135 -46.42 -7.17 -9.57
C LYS A 135 -45.30 -6.63 -10.43
N LEU A 136 -44.06 -6.78 -9.96
CA LEU A 136 -42.85 -6.39 -10.68
C LEU A 136 -42.04 -7.65 -11.02
N THR A 137 -41.67 -7.80 -12.27
CA THR A 137 -40.78 -8.85 -12.75
C THR A 137 -39.41 -8.25 -13.04
N LEU A 138 -38.36 -8.82 -12.47
CA LEU A 138 -36.98 -8.53 -12.83
C LEU A 138 -36.44 -9.70 -13.66
N SER A 139 -35.86 -9.43 -14.82
CA SER A 139 -35.24 -10.45 -15.67
C SER A 139 -33.79 -10.12 -16.00
N SER A 140 -32.90 -11.12 -15.85
CA SER A 140 -31.51 -11.07 -16.31
C SER A 140 -31.39 -11.61 -17.73
N LYS A 141 -30.31 -11.24 -18.43
CA LYS A 141 -29.93 -11.78 -19.74
C LYS A 141 -29.68 -13.29 -19.70
N ASP A 142 -29.34 -13.84 -18.53
CA ASP A 142 -29.11 -15.27 -18.33
C ASP A 142 -30.41 -16.08 -18.20
N GLY A 143 -31.58 -15.43 -18.40
CA GLY A 143 -32.89 -16.07 -18.34
C GLY A 143 -33.45 -16.23 -16.93
N ILE A 144 -32.77 -15.72 -15.90
CA ILE A 144 -33.30 -15.67 -14.53
C ILE A 144 -34.39 -14.60 -14.48
N SER A 145 -35.59 -14.99 -14.05
CA SER A 145 -36.72 -14.08 -13.84
C SER A 145 -37.27 -14.22 -12.42
N VAL A 146 -37.42 -13.09 -11.72
CA VAL A 146 -37.94 -13.02 -10.36
C VAL A 146 -39.17 -12.11 -10.34
N LEU A 147 -40.31 -12.67 -9.92
CA LEU A 147 -41.55 -11.94 -9.70
C LEU A 147 -41.67 -11.53 -8.23
N MET A 148 -42.03 -10.27 -7.98
CA MET A 148 -42.26 -9.73 -6.65
C MET A 148 -43.54 -8.91 -6.55
N ASN A 149 -44.13 -8.91 -5.37
CA ASN A 149 -45.33 -8.15 -5.02
C ASN A 149 -44.90 -6.82 -4.39
N VAL A 150 -45.27 -5.70 -5.01
CA VAL A 150 -44.82 -4.35 -4.61
C VAL A 150 -46.00 -3.39 -4.56
N HIS A 151 -45.77 -2.23 -3.96
CA HIS A 151 -46.76 -1.19 -3.73
C HIS A 151 -46.44 -0.02 -4.66
N ARG A 152 -47.34 0.26 -5.60
CA ARG A 152 -47.17 1.32 -6.60
C ARG A 152 -46.83 2.66 -5.97
N GLN A 153 -47.52 3.02 -4.89
CA GLN A 153 -47.32 4.30 -4.21
C GLN A 153 -45.89 4.50 -3.70
N ILE A 154 -45.24 3.45 -3.19
CA ILE A 154 -43.88 3.54 -2.65
C ILE A 154 -42.88 3.73 -3.79
N LEU A 155 -43.00 2.94 -4.86
CA LEU A 155 -42.09 3.05 -5.99
C LEU A 155 -42.21 4.41 -6.68
N VAL A 156 -43.43 4.91 -6.86
CA VAL A 156 -43.68 6.26 -7.42
C VAL A 156 -43.14 7.36 -6.50
N ALA A 157 -43.28 7.21 -5.18
CA ALA A 157 -42.80 8.21 -4.23
C ALA A 157 -41.26 8.27 -4.16
N HIS A 158 -40.59 7.13 -4.30
CA HIS A 158 -39.14 7.04 -4.09
C HIS A 158 -38.31 7.00 -5.38
N SER A 159 -38.88 6.74 -6.54
CA SER A 159 -38.14 6.63 -7.80
C SER A 159 -38.77 7.42 -8.93
N ARG A 160 -37.96 8.30 -9.53
CA ARG A 160 -38.35 9.10 -10.70
C ARG A 160 -38.68 8.23 -11.91
N PHE A 161 -37.94 7.13 -12.11
CA PHE A 161 -38.23 6.16 -13.17
C PHE A 161 -39.65 5.58 -13.03
N PHE A 162 -40.00 5.09 -11.86
CA PHE A 162 -41.32 4.52 -11.62
C PHE A 162 -42.42 5.58 -11.64
N ALA A 163 -42.16 6.80 -11.16
CA ALA A 163 -43.12 7.90 -11.23
C ALA A 163 -43.56 8.20 -12.67
N VAL A 164 -42.60 8.31 -13.60
CA VAL A 164 -42.87 8.55 -15.02
C VAL A 164 -43.51 7.32 -15.68
N LYS A 165 -42.92 6.14 -15.48
CA LYS A 165 -43.38 4.92 -16.17
C LYS A 165 -44.79 4.49 -15.76
N LEU A 166 -45.21 4.84 -14.54
CA LEU A 166 -46.51 4.48 -13.98
C LEU A 166 -47.55 5.61 -14.09
N SER A 167 -47.18 6.82 -14.54
CA SER A 167 -48.14 7.89 -14.84
C SER A 167 -48.80 7.71 -16.20
N ASP A 168 -48.03 7.37 -17.24
CA ASP A 168 -48.49 7.31 -18.65
C ASP A 168 -49.58 6.27 -18.89
N ARG A 169 -49.57 5.17 -18.13
CA ARG A 169 -50.47 4.03 -18.37
C ARG A 169 -51.81 4.13 -17.64
N SER A 170 -51.94 5.10 -16.73
CA SER A 170 -53.21 5.37 -16.02
C SER A 170 -54.33 5.87 -16.94
N GLN A 171 -53.99 6.35 -18.15
CA GLN A 171 -54.96 6.84 -19.14
C GLN A 171 -55.47 5.78 -20.14
N GLU A 172 -54.83 4.61 -20.26
CA GLU A 172 -55.11 3.69 -21.40
C GLU A 172 -55.93 2.43 -21.06
N THR A 173 -56.22 2.11 -19.80
CA THR A 173 -56.91 0.86 -19.46
C THR A 173 -58.22 1.06 -18.69
N ASN A 174 -59.30 1.25 -19.44
CA ASN A 174 -60.64 0.81 -19.03
C ASN A 174 -60.74 -0.71 -19.32
N GLY A 175 -60.26 -1.56 -18.40
CA GLY A 175 -60.30 -3.03 -18.49
C GLY A 175 -59.86 -3.72 -17.18
N PRO A 176 -60.29 -4.96 -16.91
CA PRO A 176 -60.69 -5.43 -15.57
C PRO A 176 -59.56 -5.67 -14.55
N THR A 177 -59.80 -5.18 -13.33
CA THR A 177 -59.46 -5.64 -11.96
C THR A 177 -58.36 -6.70 -11.77
N GLY A 178 -57.17 -6.52 -12.38
CA GLY A 178 -55.97 -7.30 -12.08
C GLY A 178 -54.85 -6.41 -11.52
N PRO A 179 -53.97 -6.93 -10.65
CA PRO A 179 -52.82 -6.16 -10.15
C PRO A 179 -51.92 -5.73 -11.32
N TYR A 180 -51.48 -4.48 -11.29
CA TYR A 180 -50.64 -3.90 -12.35
C TYR A 180 -49.37 -4.75 -12.52
N SER A 181 -48.96 -5.08 -13.75
CA SER A 181 -47.75 -5.88 -14.01
C SER A 181 -46.72 -5.06 -14.79
N VAL A 182 -45.50 -5.01 -14.27
CA VAL A 182 -44.36 -4.27 -14.85
C VAL A 182 -43.16 -5.19 -14.92
N GLU A 183 -42.37 -5.11 -15.99
CA GLU A 183 -41.10 -5.81 -16.11
C GLU A 183 -39.94 -4.82 -16.26
N ILE A 184 -38.83 -5.12 -15.58
CA ILE A 184 -37.50 -4.56 -15.82
C ILE A 184 -36.65 -5.70 -16.36
N ALA A 185 -36.31 -5.61 -17.64
CA ALA A 185 -35.49 -6.59 -18.32
C ALA A 185 -34.03 -6.15 -18.41
N ASP A 186 -33.15 -7.11 -18.68
CA ASP A 186 -31.70 -6.93 -18.85
C ASP A 186 -30.99 -6.44 -17.57
N CYS A 187 -31.43 -6.89 -16.39
CA CYS A 187 -30.76 -6.56 -15.13
C CYS A 187 -29.37 -7.20 -15.05
N ASP A 188 -28.34 -6.39 -14.83
CA ASP A 188 -26.95 -6.87 -14.64
C ASP A 188 -26.82 -7.75 -13.38
N ASP A 189 -27.47 -7.35 -12.27
CA ASP A 189 -27.50 -8.09 -11.02
C ASP A 189 -28.89 -8.02 -10.38
N VAL A 190 -29.68 -9.08 -10.53
CA VAL A 190 -31.06 -9.12 -10.03
C VAL A 190 -31.13 -8.98 -8.50
N GLU A 191 -30.13 -9.48 -7.77
CA GLU A 191 -30.12 -9.39 -6.31
C GLU A 191 -29.94 -7.95 -5.83
N VAL A 192 -29.05 -7.18 -6.48
CA VAL A 192 -28.87 -5.75 -6.19
C VAL A 192 -30.16 -4.97 -6.47
N TYR A 193 -30.86 -5.27 -7.56
CA TYR A 193 -32.16 -4.64 -7.85
C TYR A 193 -33.21 -4.97 -6.79
N ILE A 194 -33.29 -6.22 -6.34
CA ILE A 194 -34.18 -6.60 -5.24
C ILE A 194 -33.85 -5.79 -3.98
N GLU A 195 -32.57 -5.63 -3.66
CA GLU A 195 -32.14 -4.90 -2.47
C GLU A 195 -32.48 -3.41 -2.57
N VAL A 196 -32.25 -2.76 -3.70
CA VAL A 196 -32.67 -1.36 -3.92
C VAL A 196 -34.18 -1.18 -3.74
N LEU A 197 -34.98 -2.12 -4.24
CA LEU A 197 -36.43 -2.08 -4.06
C LEU A 197 -36.82 -2.29 -2.59
N ARG A 198 -36.12 -3.16 -1.86
CA ARG A 198 -36.31 -3.32 -0.41
C ARG A 198 -35.96 -2.04 0.34
N LEU A 199 -34.87 -1.36 -0.03
CA LEU A 199 -34.44 -0.11 0.59
C LEU A 199 -35.50 0.99 0.48
N MET A 200 -36.30 1.04 -0.59
CA MET A 200 -37.44 1.99 -0.70
C MET A 200 -38.51 1.79 0.38
N TYR A 201 -38.60 0.60 0.99
CA TYR A 201 -39.52 0.29 2.09
C TYR A 201 -38.91 0.56 3.47
N CYS A 202 -37.58 0.74 3.53
CA CYS A 202 -36.86 0.90 4.77
C CYS A 202 -37.04 2.31 5.35
N LYS A 203 -37.23 2.39 6.67
CA LYS A 203 -37.26 3.67 7.39
C LYS A 203 -35.85 4.26 7.62
N ASP A 204 -34.86 3.37 7.70
CA ASP A 204 -33.47 3.72 8.00
C ASP A 204 -32.54 2.99 7.01
N LEU A 205 -32.27 3.68 5.89
CA LEU A 205 -31.41 3.22 4.81
C LEU A 205 -29.98 2.98 5.29
N ARG A 206 -29.46 3.93 6.08
CA ARG A 206 -28.10 3.90 6.61
C ARG A 206 -27.86 2.64 7.44
N LYS A 207 -28.81 2.27 8.30
CA LYS A 207 -28.71 1.04 9.10
C LYS A 207 -28.69 -0.24 8.27
N MET A 208 -29.36 -0.26 7.12
CA MET A 208 -29.33 -1.39 6.21
C MET A 208 -27.99 -1.47 5.49
N LEU A 209 -27.51 -0.35 4.93
CA LEU A 209 -26.23 -0.29 4.22
C LEU A 209 -25.03 -0.62 5.12
N MET A 210 -25.09 -0.31 6.42
CA MET A 210 -24.05 -0.70 7.39
C MET A 210 -23.85 -2.22 7.53
N ARG A 211 -24.76 -3.05 6.99
CA ARG A 211 -24.65 -4.51 7.00
C ARG A 211 -24.04 -5.07 5.72
N GLU A 212 -23.85 -4.23 4.71
CA GLU A 212 -23.36 -4.60 3.39
C GLU A 212 -21.87 -4.23 3.25
N ASP A 213 -21.19 -4.88 2.30
CA ASP A 213 -19.83 -4.52 1.90
C ASP A 213 -19.79 -3.42 0.83
N VAL A 214 -18.60 -2.86 0.61
CA VAL A 214 -18.39 -1.76 -0.35
C VAL A 214 -18.82 -2.17 -1.76
N SER A 215 -18.50 -3.41 -2.18
CA SER A 215 -18.87 -3.91 -3.51
C SER A 215 -20.38 -3.95 -3.72
N LYS A 216 -21.15 -4.41 -2.73
CA LYS A 216 -22.61 -4.43 -2.78
C LYS A 216 -23.17 -3.01 -2.76
N VAL A 217 -22.62 -2.12 -1.92
CA VAL A 217 -23.04 -0.71 -1.87
C VAL A 217 -22.78 0.02 -3.19
N LEU A 218 -21.65 -0.25 -3.87
CA LEU A 218 -21.39 0.28 -5.23
C LEU A 218 -22.44 -0.21 -6.24
N GLY A 219 -22.84 -1.49 -6.15
CA GLY A 219 -23.94 -2.03 -6.95
C GLY A 219 -25.26 -1.31 -6.66
N ILE A 220 -25.60 -1.16 -5.38
CA ILE A 220 -26.81 -0.44 -4.92
C ILE A 220 -26.79 1.00 -5.40
N LEU A 221 -25.66 1.69 -5.34
CA LEU A 221 -25.47 3.06 -5.83
C LEU A 221 -25.74 3.14 -7.34
N LYS A 222 -25.14 2.24 -8.13
CA LYS A 222 -25.34 2.19 -9.58
C LYS A 222 -26.81 2.03 -9.96
N VAL A 223 -27.50 1.09 -9.32
CA VAL A 223 -28.93 0.84 -9.59
C VAL A 223 -29.80 1.99 -9.06
N SER A 224 -29.50 2.52 -7.88
CA SER A 224 -30.24 3.66 -7.30
C SER A 224 -30.13 4.91 -8.16
N ALA A 225 -28.94 5.21 -8.68
CA ALA A 225 -28.72 6.31 -9.61
C ALA A 225 -29.52 6.10 -10.91
N ALA A 226 -29.48 4.89 -11.47
CA ALA A 226 -30.16 4.59 -12.72
C ALA A 226 -31.69 4.68 -12.64
N ILE A 227 -32.32 4.28 -11.52
CA ILE A 227 -33.78 4.41 -11.35
C ILE A 227 -34.21 5.75 -10.74
N GLY A 228 -33.26 6.65 -10.46
CA GLY A 228 -33.52 7.94 -9.83
C GLY A 228 -34.07 7.83 -8.39
N PHE A 229 -33.49 6.94 -7.58
CA PHE A 229 -33.75 6.80 -6.14
C PHE A 229 -32.78 7.66 -5.33
N ASP A 230 -33.09 8.94 -5.19
CA ASP A 230 -32.14 9.94 -4.67
C ASP A 230 -31.75 9.69 -3.21
N ALA A 231 -32.68 9.23 -2.35
CA ALA A 231 -32.37 8.87 -0.96
C ALA A 231 -31.41 7.68 -0.85
N GLY A 232 -31.50 6.72 -1.78
CA GLY A 232 -30.55 5.61 -1.87
C GLY A 232 -29.17 6.05 -2.32
N VAL A 233 -29.10 6.94 -3.33
CA VAL A 233 -27.84 7.54 -3.79
C VAL A 233 -27.13 8.26 -2.66
N LEU A 234 -27.82 9.18 -1.97
CA LEU A 234 -27.27 9.93 -0.84
C LEU A 234 -26.79 8.99 0.29
N SER A 235 -27.61 8.00 0.67
CA SER A 235 -27.24 7.05 1.72
C SER A 235 -26.02 6.19 1.35
N CYS A 236 -25.87 5.82 0.07
CA CYS A 236 -24.70 5.11 -0.41
C CYS A 236 -23.45 5.98 -0.39
N LEU A 237 -23.56 7.26 -0.78
CA LEU A 237 -22.43 8.20 -0.73
C LEU A 237 -21.98 8.47 0.70
N GLU A 238 -22.92 8.67 1.64
CA GLU A 238 -22.61 8.80 3.07
C GLU A 238 -21.91 7.54 3.64
N TYR A 239 -22.34 6.34 3.21
CA TYR A 239 -21.67 5.10 3.58
C TYR A 239 -20.24 5.06 3.03
N LEU A 240 -20.07 5.35 1.74
CA LEU A 240 -18.76 5.30 1.09
C LEU A 240 -17.80 6.32 1.72
N GLU A 241 -18.28 7.54 2.03
CA GLU A 241 -17.50 8.57 2.73
C GLU A 241 -16.97 8.08 4.09
N ALA A 242 -17.71 7.23 4.80
CA ALA A 242 -17.35 6.78 6.14
C ALA A 242 -16.67 5.40 6.21
N ALA A 243 -16.90 4.52 5.24
CA ALA A 243 -16.42 3.14 5.28
C ALA A 243 -14.93 3.04 4.90
N PRO A 244 -14.14 2.15 5.53
CA PRO A 244 -12.79 1.84 5.06
C PRO A 244 -12.85 1.10 3.71
N TRP A 245 -11.85 1.33 2.85
CA TRP A 245 -11.72 0.66 1.55
C TRP A 245 -10.38 -0.06 1.46
N THR A 246 -10.34 -1.13 0.69
CA THR A 246 -9.11 -1.75 0.17
C THR A 246 -8.62 -1.00 -1.07
N GLU A 247 -7.36 -1.21 -1.46
CA GLU A 247 -6.79 -0.60 -2.68
C GLU A 247 -7.62 -0.92 -3.94
N ASP A 248 -8.09 -2.17 -4.08
CA ASP A 248 -8.94 -2.59 -5.20
C ASP A 248 -10.33 -1.93 -5.18
N GLU A 249 -10.85 -1.61 -3.99
CA GLU A 249 -12.13 -0.92 -3.83
C GLU A 249 -12.00 0.57 -4.13
N GLU A 250 -10.87 1.18 -3.80
CA GLU A 250 -10.58 2.60 -4.07
C GLU A 250 -10.69 2.92 -5.57
N GLU A 251 -10.07 2.11 -6.44
CA GLU A 251 -10.16 2.29 -7.89
C GLU A 251 -11.60 2.10 -8.41
N LYS A 252 -12.34 1.14 -7.85
CA LYS A 252 -13.75 0.89 -8.21
C LYS A 252 -14.66 2.04 -7.77
N VAL A 253 -14.43 2.61 -6.60
CA VAL A 253 -15.16 3.78 -6.10
C VAL A 253 -14.90 4.97 -7.02
N ALA A 254 -13.63 5.29 -7.28
CA ALA A 254 -13.25 6.42 -8.13
C ALA A 254 -13.81 6.29 -9.55
N SER A 255 -13.68 5.13 -10.18
CA SER A 255 -14.20 4.87 -11.53
C SER A 255 -15.72 4.97 -11.61
N LEU A 256 -16.46 4.39 -10.64
CA LEU A 256 -17.91 4.45 -10.63
C LEU A 256 -18.42 5.88 -10.42
N LEU A 257 -17.82 6.64 -9.49
CA LEU A 257 -18.23 8.03 -9.23
C LEU A 257 -17.98 8.93 -10.45
N ALA A 258 -16.87 8.71 -11.18
CA ALA A 258 -16.57 9.39 -12.44
C ALA A 258 -17.57 9.02 -13.55
N GLU A 259 -17.99 7.76 -13.64
CA GLU A 259 -18.98 7.28 -14.61
C GLU A 259 -20.37 7.90 -14.35
N LEU A 260 -20.81 7.91 -13.09
CA LEU A 260 -22.15 8.37 -12.70
C LEU A 260 -22.33 9.89 -12.72
N ARG A 261 -21.23 10.68 -12.84
CA ARG A 261 -21.24 12.16 -12.89
C ARG A 261 -22.08 12.80 -11.77
N LEU A 262 -21.94 12.29 -10.55
CA LEU A 262 -22.71 12.73 -9.36
C LEU A 262 -22.17 14.01 -8.70
N GLU A 263 -21.57 14.90 -9.49
CA GLU A 263 -20.78 16.06 -9.03
C GLU A 263 -21.55 16.99 -8.07
N ASN A 264 -22.89 17.07 -8.20
CA ASN A 264 -23.74 17.92 -7.36
C ASN A 264 -24.41 17.21 -6.17
N VAL A 265 -24.13 15.93 -5.91
CA VAL A 265 -24.85 15.08 -4.94
C VAL A 265 -23.95 14.59 -3.80
N GLY A 266 -22.81 15.24 -3.55
CA GLY A 266 -21.87 14.87 -2.49
C GLY A 266 -20.82 13.84 -2.89
N ALA A 267 -20.78 13.39 -4.16
CA ALA A 267 -19.69 12.54 -4.66
C ALA A 267 -18.31 13.19 -4.53
N GLY A 268 -18.25 14.52 -4.52
CA GLY A 268 -17.02 15.28 -4.25
C GLY A 268 -16.39 14.94 -2.88
N GLU A 269 -17.18 14.79 -1.82
CA GLU A 269 -16.66 14.45 -0.48
C GLU A 269 -16.04 13.06 -0.44
N VAL A 270 -16.62 12.10 -1.17
CA VAL A 270 -16.07 10.75 -1.32
C VAL A 270 -14.78 10.79 -2.14
N LEU A 271 -14.76 11.54 -3.24
CA LEU A 271 -13.59 11.66 -4.13
C LEU A 271 -12.40 12.34 -3.45
N LYS A 272 -12.61 13.26 -2.49
CA LYS A 272 -11.52 13.86 -1.69
C LYS A 272 -10.68 12.85 -0.92
N ARG A 273 -11.17 11.63 -0.69
CA ARG A 273 -10.40 10.55 -0.05
C ARG A 273 -9.36 9.90 -0.96
N VAL A 274 -9.53 10.00 -2.27
CA VAL A 274 -8.74 9.28 -3.31
C VAL A 274 -8.00 10.26 -4.22
N SER A 275 -8.63 11.39 -4.50
CA SER A 275 -8.12 12.41 -5.39
C SER A 275 -7.75 13.64 -4.57
N ILE A 276 -6.49 14.02 -4.65
CA ILE A 276 -6.09 15.38 -4.29
C ILE A 276 -6.81 16.28 -5.29
N GLU A 277 -7.73 17.14 -4.83
CA GLU A 277 -8.29 18.19 -5.68
C GLU A 277 -7.11 19.02 -6.19
N VAL A 278 -6.71 18.78 -7.44
CA VAL A 278 -5.73 19.63 -8.12
C VAL A 278 -6.44 20.94 -8.37
N ASN A 279 -6.39 21.84 -7.38
CA ASN A 279 -6.82 23.20 -7.58
C ASN A 279 -5.97 23.74 -8.73
N ASN A 280 -6.64 24.17 -9.80
CA ASN A 280 -6.04 24.53 -11.07
C ASN A 280 -4.81 25.44 -10.88
N GLY A 281 -3.62 24.85 -11.04
CA GLY A 281 -2.33 25.53 -11.08
C GLY A 281 -1.90 26.17 -9.77
N ILE A 282 -1.07 25.47 -8.99
CA ILE A 282 0.15 25.97 -8.28
C ILE A 282 0.71 24.90 -7.32
N ASP A 283 -0.04 23.86 -6.93
CA ASP A 283 0.33 23.00 -5.78
C ASP A 283 1.01 21.66 -6.12
N GLY A 284 2.00 21.70 -7.02
CA GLY A 284 2.96 20.59 -7.15
C GLY A 284 3.90 20.44 -5.95
N GLY A 285 3.88 21.37 -4.99
CA GLY A 285 4.85 21.48 -3.90
C GLY A 285 4.50 20.78 -2.57
N ASP A 286 3.21 20.53 -2.28
CA ASP A 286 2.80 20.04 -0.95
C ASP A 286 3.32 18.62 -0.66
N ASN A 287 3.19 17.70 -1.62
CA ASN A 287 3.66 16.32 -1.47
C ASN A 287 5.19 16.20 -1.36
N GLU A 288 5.92 17.10 -2.03
CA GLU A 288 7.38 17.14 -1.96
C GLU A 288 7.85 17.66 -0.59
N GLU A 289 7.22 18.72 -0.10
CA GLU A 289 7.50 19.25 1.24
C GLU A 289 7.20 18.19 2.31
N VAL A 290 6.11 17.42 2.15
CA VAL A 290 5.78 16.29 3.04
C VAL A 290 6.85 15.19 2.96
N LEU A 291 7.35 14.84 1.77
CA LEU A 291 8.43 13.85 1.64
C LEU A 291 9.72 14.34 2.30
N LEU A 292 10.11 15.60 2.07
CA LEU A 292 11.27 16.23 2.71
C LEU A 292 11.14 16.20 4.23
N LYS A 293 9.97 16.59 4.77
CA LYS A 293 9.67 16.51 6.20
C LYS A 293 9.77 15.08 6.71
N LEU A 294 9.24 14.11 5.98
CA LEU A 294 9.29 12.69 6.37
C LEU A 294 10.73 12.17 6.41
N LEU A 295 11.53 12.44 5.37
CA LEU A 295 12.96 12.11 5.35
C LEU A 295 13.67 12.75 6.55
N HIS A 296 13.45 14.04 6.79
CA HIS A 296 14.06 14.76 7.91
C HIS A 296 13.68 14.15 9.27
N VAL A 297 12.40 13.85 9.51
CA VAL A 297 11.92 13.25 10.76
C VAL A 297 12.57 11.88 10.99
N VAL A 298 12.67 11.06 9.94
CA VAL A 298 13.33 9.75 10.03
C VAL A 298 14.82 9.92 10.35
N LEU A 299 15.53 10.82 9.65
CA LEU A 299 16.97 11.07 9.87
C LEU A 299 17.29 11.61 11.27
N GLN A 300 16.38 12.41 11.85
CA GLN A 300 16.51 13.00 13.18
C GLN A 300 15.88 12.17 14.32
N GLY A 301 15.28 11.00 14.01
CA GLY A 301 14.66 10.12 15.00
C GLY A 301 15.59 9.75 16.18
N LYS A 302 15.10 9.88 17.41
CA LYS A 302 15.91 9.65 18.63
C LYS A 302 16.00 8.17 19.02
N ASP A 303 14.91 7.43 18.85
CA ASP A 303 14.87 6.00 19.15
C ASP A 303 15.39 5.18 17.96
N GLU A 304 16.46 4.41 18.17
CA GLU A 304 17.14 3.64 17.12
C GLU A 304 16.30 2.47 16.58
N LYS A 305 15.35 1.94 17.35
CA LYS A 305 14.47 0.85 16.90
C LYS A 305 13.38 1.42 16.00
N ALA A 306 12.65 2.41 16.49
CA ALA A 306 11.62 3.10 15.72
C ALA A 306 12.19 3.74 14.44
N ARG A 307 13.39 4.34 14.51
CA ARG A 307 14.07 4.88 13.32
C ARG A 307 14.29 3.80 12.26
N ARG A 308 14.77 2.61 12.64
CA ARG A 308 15.01 1.51 11.69
C ARG A 308 13.72 1.00 11.06
N GLU A 309 12.66 0.83 11.84
CA GLU A 309 11.34 0.42 11.34
C GLU A 309 10.77 1.46 10.37
N MET A 310 10.90 2.76 10.68
CA MET A 310 10.44 3.83 9.78
C MET A 310 11.30 3.96 8.52
N LYS A 311 12.62 3.75 8.61
CA LYS A 311 13.51 3.68 7.43
C LYS A 311 13.08 2.58 6.46
N GLU A 312 12.71 1.41 6.98
CA GLU A 312 12.25 0.28 6.18
C GLU A 312 10.90 0.57 5.52
N LEU A 313 9.95 1.15 6.26
CA LEU A 313 8.64 1.56 5.74
C LEU A 313 8.79 2.58 4.60
N VAL A 314 9.56 3.65 4.82
CA VAL A 314 9.77 4.70 3.80
C VAL A 314 10.46 4.12 2.57
N LEU A 315 11.47 3.25 2.74
CA LEU A 315 12.12 2.57 1.63
C LEU A 315 11.12 1.72 0.82
N LYS A 316 10.24 0.96 1.49
CA LYS A 316 9.20 0.17 0.83
C LYS A 316 8.24 1.05 0.03
N MET A 317 7.69 2.10 0.64
CA MET A 317 6.75 3.03 -0.02
C MET A 317 7.36 3.71 -1.25
N LEU A 318 8.66 4.05 -1.18
CA LEU A 318 9.38 4.66 -2.29
C LEU A 318 9.61 3.69 -3.45
N ARG A 319 9.72 2.38 -3.20
CA ARG A 319 9.85 1.34 -4.25
C ARG A 319 8.54 1.08 -4.98
N GLU A 320 7.42 1.09 -4.27
CA GLU A 320 6.09 0.77 -4.82
C GLU A 320 5.56 1.85 -5.78
N ASN A 321 6.11 3.06 -5.73
CA ASN A 321 5.64 4.20 -6.53
C ASN A 321 6.74 4.72 -7.49
N PRO A 322 7.02 4.09 -8.64
CA PRO A 322 8.12 4.49 -9.54
C PRO A 322 7.82 5.70 -10.45
N SER A 323 6.58 6.19 -10.53
CA SER A 323 6.15 7.16 -11.58
C SER A 323 6.48 8.64 -11.32
N GLN A 324 6.77 9.05 -10.08
CA GLN A 324 7.07 10.45 -9.70
C GLN A 324 8.59 10.71 -9.59
N ASN A 325 9.36 10.69 -10.68
CA ASN A 325 10.82 10.53 -10.58
C ASN A 325 11.65 11.79 -10.34
N ASP A 326 11.28 12.94 -10.91
CA ASP A 326 12.19 14.10 -10.86
C ASP A 326 12.15 14.83 -9.51
N LEU A 327 10.95 15.08 -8.97
CA LEU A 327 10.77 15.83 -7.71
C LEU A 327 11.33 15.11 -6.46
N ARG A 328 11.47 13.78 -6.51
CA ARG A 328 12.07 13.01 -5.39
C ARG A 328 13.59 13.06 -5.40
N LYS A 329 14.23 13.38 -6.53
CA LYS A 329 15.68 13.41 -6.64
C LYS A 329 16.26 14.54 -5.78
N GLU A 330 15.79 15.77 -5.95
CA GLU A 330 16.31 16.94 -5.22
C GLU A 330 16.17 16.76 -3.70
N SER A 331 15.01 16.27 -3.27
CA SER A 331 14.73 15.97 -1.88
C SER A 331 15.68 14.94 -1.25
N LEU A 332 15.99 13.86 -1.98
CA LEU A 332 16.93 12.84 -1.52
C LEU A 332 18.37 13.38 -1.48
N TYR A 333 18.77 14.19 -2.46
CA TYR A 333 20.11 14.79 -2.49
C TYR A 333 20.30 15.87 -1.42
N SER A 334 19.29 16.68 -1.15
CA SER A 334 19.28 17.61 -0.01
C SER A 334 19.47 16.87 1.33
N ALA A 335 18.79 15.73 1.50
CA ALA A 335 19.00 14.87 2.66
C ALA A 335 20.41 14.24 2.72
N CYS A 336 20.96 13.81 1.57
CA CYS A 336 22.33 13.33 1.46
C CYS A 336 23.34 14.39 1.88
N ASP A 337 23.23 15.60 1.32
CA ASP A 337 24.16 16.69 1.54
C ASP A 337 24.13 17.12 3.01
N GLY A 338 22.94 17.25 3.61
CA GLY A 338 22.81 17.55 5.04
C GLY A 338 23.46 16.48 5.94
N CYS A 339 23.28 15.19 5.62
CA CYS A 339 23.95 14.11 6.34
C CYS A 339 25.46 14.09 6.12
N LEU A 340 25.93 14.39 4.91
CA LEU A 340 27.35 14.44 4.57
C LEU A 340 28.05 15.60 5.28
N GLU A 341 27.47 16.79 5.28
CA GLU A 341 27.99 17.95 6.01
C GLU A 341 28.08 17.68 7.52
N LEU A 342 27.05 17.08 8.11
CA LEU A 342 27.07 16.67 9.51
C LEU A 342 28.16 15.62 9.77
N LEU A 343 28.28 14.62 8.90
CA LEU A 343 29.32 13.60 8.99
C LEU A 343 30.71 14.26 8.96
N GLN A 344 30.99 15.12 7.98
CA GLN A 344 32.26 15.83 7.86
C GLN A 344 32.57 16.62 9.14
N ARG A 345 31.60 17.40 9.63
CA ARG A 345 31.76 18.23 10.83
C ARG A 345 32.11 17.40 12.07
N HIS A 346 31.37 16.33 12.33
CA HIS A 346 31.63 15.46 13.49
C HIS A 346 32.93 14.65 13.32
N PHE A 347 33.24 14.21 12.10
CA PHE A 347 34.44 13.44 11.81
C PHE A 347 35.72 14.26 12.00
N LEU A 348 35.77 15.48 11.46
CA LEU A 348 36.93 16.37 11.57
C LEU A 348 37.14 16.86 13.02
N ARG A 349 36.04 17.08 13.75
CA ARG A 349 36.09 17.37 15.19
C ARG A 349 36.71 16.20 15.98
N ALA A 350 36.25 14.98 15.74
CA ALA A 350 36.81 13.78 16.34
C ALA A 350 38.28 13.54 15.94
N ALA A 351 38.64 13.82 14.69
CA ALA A 351 40.03 13.74 14.21
C ALA A 351 40.95 14.77 14.89
N SER A 352 40.38 15.85 15.40
CA SER A 352 41.05 16.87 16.22
C SER A 352 41.05 16.54 17.71
N SER A 353 40.77 15.27 18.07
CA SER A 353 40.70 14.74 19.44
C SER A 353 39.53 15.24 20.30
N ASP A 354 38.52 15.87 19.69
CA ASP A 354 37.27 16.22 20.38
C ASP A 354 36.20 15.17 20.11
N LEU A 355 35.98 14.30 21.10
CA LEU A 355 35.06 13.16 21.01
C LEU A 355 33.62 13.48 21.45
N GLN A 356 33.26 14.76 21.62
CA GLN A 356 31.87 15.13 21.83
C GLN A 356 31.02 14.72 20.63
N ASP A 357 29.89 14.08 20.90
CA ASP A 357 28.95 13.59 19.88
C ASP A 357 29.59 12.66 18.83
N VAL A 358 30.65 11.93 19.19
CA VAL A 358 31.35 11.01 18.25
C VAL A 358 30.44 9.88 17.72
N ASN A 359 29.37 9.55 18.44
CA ASN A 359 28.32 8.64 17.98
C ASN A 359 27.55 9.18 16.77
N GLN A 360 27.56 10.49 16.52
CA GLN A 360 26.97 11.09 15.32
C GLN A 360 27.67 10.63 14.04
N ILE A 361 28.97 10.28 14.09
CA ILE A 361 29.69 9.74 12.92
C ILE A 361 28.98 8.48 12.41
N ALA A 362 28.78 7.51 13.31
CA ALA A 362 28.09 6.26 12.99
C ALA A 362 26.67 6.50 12.51
N ARG A 363 25.95 7.45 13.15
CA ARG A 363 24.58 7.79 12.80
C ARG A 363 24.45 8.43 11.41
N GLN A 364 25.29 9.41 11.09
CA GLN A 364 25.26 10.05 9.77
C GLN A 364 25.71 9.10 8.67
N ALA A 365 26.68 8.22 8.94
CA ALA A 365 27.06 7.16 8.00
C ALA A 365 25.92 6.15 7.75
N ASP A 366 25.19 5.72 8.80
CA ASP A 366 23.99 4.87 8.66
C ASP A 366 22.86 5.57 7.89
N ASN A 367 22.71 6.88 8.06
CA ASN A 367 21.78 7.69 7.29
C ASN A 367 22.17 7.75 5.80
N LEU A 368 23.44 8.02 5.50
CA LEU A 368 23.95 8.03 4.12
C LEU A 368 23.85 6.65 3.46
N HIS A 369 24.13 5.57 4.20
CA HIS A 369 23.94 4.21 3.70
C HIS A 369 22.48 3.94 3.33
N TRP A 370 21.53 4.34 4.18
CA TRP A 370 20.10 4.16 3.91
C TRP A 370 19.64 4.97 2.70
N ILE A 371 20.05 6.23 2.57
CA ILE A 371 19.69 7.04 1.40
C ILE A 371 20.35 6.47 0.14
N LEU A 372 21.59 5.97 0.23
CA LEU A 372 22.28 5.30 -0.87
C LEU A 372 21.50 4.08 -1.37
N ASP A 373 20.89 3.29 -0.50
CA ASP A 373 20.01 2.18 -0.91
C ASP A 373 18.83 2.68 -1.75
N ILE A 374 18.17 3.76 -1.31
CA ILE A 374 17.08 4.40 -2.06
C ILE A 374 17.58 4.89 -3.44
N LEU A 375 18.73 5.56 -3.48
CA LEU A 375 19.29 6.11 -4.72
C LEU A 375 19.69 5.01 -5.72
N ILE A 376 20.20 3.87 -5.24
CA ILE A 376 20.56 2.73 -6.09
C ILE A 376 19.30 2.04 -6.62
N ASP A 377 18.27 1.84 -5.80
CA ASP A 377 17.00 1.25 -6.25
C ASP A 377 16.34 2.12 -7.33
N ARG A 378 16.49 3.44 -7.23
CA ARG A 378 16.01 4.41 -8.21
C ARG A 378 16.94 4.65 -9.40
N GLN A 379 18.10 4.00 -9.46
CA GLN A 379 19.11 4.18 -10.53
C GLN A 379 19.61 5.63 -10.69
N ILE A 380 19.68 6.40 -9.59
CA ILE A 380 20.11 7.81 -9.58
C ILE A 380 21.27 8.07 -8.62
N ALA A 381 22.04 7.05 -8.24
CA ALA A 381 23.14 7.17 -7.26
C ALA A 381 24.48 7.68 -7.82
N GLU A 382 24.56 8.03 -9.12
CA GLU A 382 25.81 8.50 -9.74
C GLU A 382 26.37 9.77 -9.07
N ASP A 383 25.52 10.77 -8.84
CA ASP A 383 25.97 12.05 -8.27
C ASP A 383 26.38 11.88 -6.79
N PHE A 384 25.72 10.98 -6.06
CA PHE A 384 26.14 10.59 -4.71
C PHE A 384 27.52 9.96 -4.72
N LEU A 385 27.79 9.02 -5.64
CA LEU A 385 29.10 8.38 -5.75
C LEU A 385 30.19 9.40 -6.03
N LYS A 386 29.96 10.36 -6.94
CA LYS A 386 30.92 11.43 -7.25
C LYS A 386 31.21 12.28 -6.01
N SER A 387 30.16 12.65 -5.28
CA SER A 387 30.27 13.45 -4.05
C SER A 387 31.02 12.69 -2.96
N TRP A 388 30.75 11.38 -2.80
CA TRP A 388 31.45 10.50 -1.86
C TRP A 388 32.92 10.29 -2.26
N ALA A 389 33.20 10.00 -3.53
CA ALA A 389 34.56 9.81 -4.04
C ALA A 389 35.44 11.05 -3.88
N SER A 390 34.84 12.24 -3.83
CA SER A 390 35.53 13.53 -3.66
C SER A 390 35.90 13.87 -2.21
N GLN A 391 35.57 13.01 -1.24
CA GLN A 391 35.81 13.22 0.20
C GLN A 391 37.28 12.96 0.62
N SER A 392 38.22 13.65 -0.01
CA SER A 392 39.66 13.48 0.22
C SER A 392 40.10 13.86 1.63
N GLU A 393 39.53 14.92 2.21
CA GLU A 393 39.85 15.38 3.57
C GLU A 393 39.45 14.35 4.64
N LEU A 394 38.26 13.75 4.50
CA LEU A 394 37.77 12.70 5.40
C LEU A 394 38.66 11.46 5.29
N SER A 395 39.01 11.05 4.07
CA SER A 395 39.92 9.94 3.85
C SER A 395 41.31 10.19 4.48
N ALA A 396 41.86 11.39 4.30
CA ALA A 396 43.18 11.75 4.83
C ALA A 396 43.23 11.78 6.36
N THR A 397 42.12 12.17 7.00
CA THR A 397 42.01 12.21 8.47
C THR A 397 41.46 10.91 9.05
N HIS A 398 41.11 9.93 8.22
CA HIS A 398 40.39 8.73 8.62
C HIS A 398 41.08 7.94 9.72
N SER A 399 42.40 7.77 9.64
CA SER A 399 43.19 7.03 10.65
C SER A 399 43.25 7.71 12.03
N LYS A 400 42.92 9.00 12.13
CA LYS A 400 42.94 9.77 13.39
C LYS A 400 41.74 9.47 14.29
N VAL A 401 40.63 9.00 13.72
CA VAL A 401 39.42 8.63 14.46
C VAL A 401 39.48 7.15 14.85
N PRO A 402 39.17 6.74 16.09
CA PRO A 402 39.16 5.32 16.47
C PRO A 402 38.18 4.49 15.62
N ALA A 403 38.61 3.30 15.19
CA ALA A 403 37.86 2.43 14.27
C ALA A 403 36.44 2.11 14.76
N ILE A 404 36.24 1.98 16.08
CA ILE A 404 34.94 1.79 16.74
C ILE A 404 33.89 2.85 16.35
N HIS A 405 34.30 4.06 16.00
CA HIS A 405 33.40 5.15 15.64
C HIS A 405 33.30 5.38 14.12
N ARG A 406 34.34 5.02 13.36
CA ARG A 406 34.42 5.32 11.91
C ARG A 406 34.08 4.16 10.98
N PHE A 407 34.04 2.91 11.43
CA PHE A 407 33.84 1.76 10.53
C PHE A 407 32.51 1.83 9.74
N GLU A 408 31.51 2.54 10.24
CA GLU A 408 30.25 2.80 9.53
C GLU A 408 30.44 3.65 8.25
N VAL A 409 31.43 4.54 8.23
CA VAL A 409 31.83 5.28 7.02
C VAL A 409 32.33 4.32 5.95
N SER A 410 33.13 3.33 6.36
CA SER A 410 33.61 2.28 5.47
C SER A 410 32.47 1.37 4.96
N ARG A 411 31.35 1.24 5.70
CA ARG A 411 30.15 0.53 5.22
C ARG A 411 29.46 1.24 4.06
N VAL A 412 29.43 2.57 4.03
CA VAL A 412 28.93 3.34 2.87
C VAL A 412 29.76 3.03 1.64
N THR A 413 31.09 3.03 1.77
CA THR A 413 32.01 2.65 0.69
C THR A 413 31.81 1.20 0.24
N ALA A 414 31.63 0.27 1.18
CA ALA A 414 31.34 -1.13 0.89
C ALA A 414 30.10 -1.25 -0.01
N ARG A 415 29.05 -0.51 0.32
CA ARG A 415 27.79 -0.53 -0.43
C ARG A 415 27.96 -0.02 -1.87
N LEU A 416 28.81 0.99 -2.09
CA LEU A 416 29.16 1.48 -3.43
C LEU A 416 29.92 0.43 -4.24
N PHE A 417 30.91 -0.25 -3.66
CA PHE A 417 31.62 -1.35 -4.33
C PHE A 417 30.68 -2.47 -4.73
N VAL A 418 29.75 -2.85 -3.85
CA VAL A 418 28.71 -3.83 -4.17
C VAL A 418 27.82 -3.36 -5.31
N GLY A 419 27.36 -2.10 -5.26
CA GLY A 419 26.50 -1.52 -6.28
C GLY A 419 27.15 -1.54 -7.67
N ILE A 420 28.41 -1.12 -7.77
CA ILE A 420 29.18 -1.18 -9.02
C ILE A 420 29.41 -2.63 -9.44
N GLY A 421 29.90 -3.47 -8.52
CA GLY A 421 30.28 -4.85 -8.81
C GLY A 421 29.12 -5.76 -9.23
N LYS A 422 27.89 -5.42 -8.85
CA LYS A 422 26.65 -6.07 -9.30
C LYS A 422 26.02 -5.43 -10.54
N GLY A 423 26.56 -4.31 -11.03
CA GLY A 423 25.98 -3.55 -12.13
C GLY A 423 24.70 -2.78 -11.77
N GLN A 424 24.44 -2.57 -10.47
CA GLN A 424 23.31 -1.75 -9.98
C GLN A 424 23.61 -0.24 -10.04
N LEU A 425 24.89 0.11 -10.16
CA LEU A 425 25.39 1.48 -10.24
C LEU A 425 26.37 1.59 -11.40
N LEU A 426 25.94 2.24 -12.48
CA LEU A 426 26.76 2.49 -13.65
C LEU A 426 27.35 3.90 -13.58
N VAL A 427 28.68 3.98 -13.54
CA VAL A 427 29.42 5.24 -13.40
C VAL A 427 30.67 5.24 -14.28
N SER A 428 31.13 6.44 -14.63
CA SER A 428 32.33 6.66 -15.45
C SER A 428 33.56 5.97 -14.86
N LYS A 429 34.54 5.63 -15.72
CA LYS A 429 35.78 4.98 -15.28
C LYS A 429 36.56 5.90 -14.32
N GLU A 430 36.49 7.21 -14.54
CA GLU A 430 37.11 8.24 -13.71
C GLU A 430 36.50 8.25 -12.31
N ALA A 431 35.17 8.21 -12.19
CA ALA A 431 34.50 8.20 -10.89
C ALA A 431 34.78 6.90 -10.11
N ARG A 432 34.81 5.74 -10.78
CA ARG A 432 35.19 4.45 -10.15
C ARG A 432 36.63 4.46 -9.67
N PHE A 433 37.54 5.00 -10.47
CA PHE A 433 38.94 5.12 -10.09
C PHE A 433 39.13 6.09 -8.92
N LEU A 434 38.48 7.25 -8.94
CA LEU A 434 38.52 8.23 -7.85
C LEU A 434 37.98 7.64 -6.54
N LEU A 435 36.88 6.86 -6.60
CA LEU A 435 36.34 6.17 -5.43
C LEU A 435 37.39 5.25 -4.80
N LEU A 436 38.06 4.43 -5.60
CA LEU A 436 39.12 3.53 -5.14
C LEU A 436 40.33 4.32 -4.61
N GLN A 437 40.77 5.35 -5.32
CA GLN A 437 41.89 6.19 -4.92
C GLN A 437 41.64 6.85 -3.55
N THR A 438 40.44 7.39 -3.34
CA THR A 438 40.08 8.06 -2.08
C THR A 438 39.84 7.08 -0.95
N TRP A 439 39.11 5.99 -1.17
CA TRP A 439 38.55 5.20 -0.06
C TRP A 439 39.15 3.81 0.14
N LEU A 440 39.95 3.28 -0.77
CA LEU A 440 40.43 1.90 -0.68
C LEU A 440 41.30 1.64 0.57
N VAL A 441 42.20 2.57 0.90
CA VAL A 441 43.04 2.46 2.10
C VAL A 441 42.22 2.61 3.40
N PRO A 442 41.38 3.65 3.57
CA PRO A 442 40.38 3.73 4.65
C PRO A 442 39.58 2.44 4.83
N PHE A 443 39.07 1.90 3.73
CA PHE A 443 38.24 0.71 3.70
C PHE A 443 39.01 -0.53 4.18
N TYR A 444 40.24 -0.74 3.70
CA TYR A 444 41.08 -1.84 4.17
C TYR A 444 41.38 -1.75 5.67
N ASN A 445 41.62 -0.55 6.19
CA ASN A 445 41.94 -0.36 7.61
C ASN A 445 40.75 -0.69 8.54
N ASP A 446 39.52 -0.61 8.03
CA ASP A 446 38.29 -0.90 8.79
C ASP A 446 37.70 -2.28 8.53
N PHE A 447 38.17 -3.00 7.51
CA PHE A 447 37.53 -4.23 7.04
C PHE A 447 37.35 -5.25 8.17
N GLY A 448 38.39 -5.53 8.95
CA GLY A 448 38.29 -6.40 10.14
C GLY A 448 37.27 -5.91 11.18
N TRP A 449 37.18 -4.60 11.42
CA TRP A 449 36.18 -4.01 12.32
C TRP A 449 34.75 -4.16 11.79
N MET A 450 34.54 -3.94 10.50
CA MET A 450 33.25 -4.19 9.86
C MET A 450 32.84 -5.65 10.03
N MET A 451 33.74 -6.61 9.75
CA MET A 451 33.42 -8.03 9.83
C MET A 451 33.15 -8.52 11.27
N ARG A 452 33.89 -8.00 12.27
CA ARG A 452 33.67 -8.37 13.68
C ARG A 452 32.37 -7.80 14.25
N ARG A 453 32.04 -6.55 13.92
CA ARG A 453 30.93 -5.82 14.57
C ARG A 453 29.62 -5.90 13.80
N ALA A 454 29.66 -6.08 12.48
CA ALA A 454 28.48 -6.15 11.61
C ALA A 454 27.98 -7.58 11.36
N SER A 455 28.33 -8.55 12.22
CA SER A 455 27.96 -9.98 12.09
C SER A 455 26.45 -10.27 12.03
N LYS A 456 25.60 -9.25 12.18
CA LYS A 456 24.18 -9.29 11.83
C LYS A 456 23.90 -8.31 10.67
N GLY A 457 24.04 -8.80 9.43
CA GLY A 457 23.49 -8.13 8.24
C GLY A 457 24.48 -7.78 7.12
N LEU A 458 25.79 -7.92 7.33
CA LEU A 458 26.79 -7.66 6.27
C LEU A 458 27.36 -8.97 5.71
N ASP A 459 27.14 -9.21 4.41
CA ASP A 459 27.70 -10.37 3.72
C ASP A 459 29.14 -10.07 3.26
N ARG A 460 30.10 -10.75 3.89
CA ARG A 460 31.54 -10.62 3.60
C ARG A 460 31.84 -10.90 2.13
N HIS A 461 31.31 -12.00 1.59
CA HIS A 461 31.60 -12.45 0.23
C HIS A 461 31.05 -11.46 -0.79
N LEU A 462 29.85 -10.95 -0.53
CA LEU A 462 29.21 -9.95 -1.39
C LEU A 462 30.04 -8.65 -1.47
N ILE A 463 30.71 -8.24 -0.39
CA ILE A 463 31.62 -7.08 -0.39
C ILE A 463 32.91 -7.39 -1.15
N GLU A 464 33.53 -8.55 -0.88
CA GLU A 464 34.74 -8.99 -1.54
C GLU A 464 34.55 -9.11 -3.07
N ASP A 465 33.46 -9.74 -3.50
CA ASP A 465 33.06 -9.82 -4.91
C ASP A 465 32.75 -8.43 -5.48
N GLY A 466 32.07 -7.57 -4.72
CA GLY A 466 31.78 -6.19 -5.12
C GLY A 466 33.05 -5.37 -5.41
N LEU A 467 34.01 -5.39 -4.49
CA LEU A 467 35.30 -4.73 -4.65
C LEU A 467 36.10 -5.32 -5.81
N SER A 468 36.20 -6.66 -5.88
CA SER A 468 36.87 -7.39 -6.95
C SER A 468 36.32 -7.00 -8.33
N ASN A 469 35.00 -7.05 -8.51
CA ASN A 469 34.35 -6.69 -9.77
C ASN A 469 34.52 -5.20 -10.08
N THR A 470 34.46 -4.32 -9.06
CA THR A 470 34.74 -2.89 -9.25
C THR A 470 36.13 -2.67 -9.81
N ILE A 471 37.17 -3.32 -9.28
CA ILE A 471 38.54 -3.22 -9.79
C ILE A 471 38.62 -3.76 -11.23
N LEU A 472 38.02 -4.92 -11.49
CA LEU A 472 38.05 -5.58 -12.81
C LEU A 472 37.38 -4.79 -13.94
N THR A 473 36.61 -3.75 -13.61
CA THR A 473 35.98 -2.84 -14.58
C THR A 473 36.91 -1.69 -15.02
N LEU A 474 38.08 -1.51 -14.41
CA LEU A 474 39.06 -0.47 -14.76
C LEU A 474 39.97 -0.89 -15.93
N PRO A 475 40.78 0.02 -16.52
CA PRO A 475 41.86 -0.35 -17.43
C PRO A 475 42.91 -1.28 -16.79
N LEU A 476 43.53 -2.17 -17.58
CA LEU A 476 44.48 -3.18 -17.07
C LEU A 476 45.67 -2.60 -16.28
N ALA A 477 46.18 -1.43 -16.69
CA ALA A 477 47.27 -0.76 -15.99
C ALA A 477 46.87 -0.38 -14.55
N TRP A 478 45.68 0.19 -14.36
CA TRP A 478 45.18 0.55 -13.03
C TRP A 478 44.81 -0.68 -12.20
N GLN A 479 44.30 -1.73 -12.85
CA GLN A 479 44.06 -3.02 -12.18
C GLN A 479 45.37 -3.56 -11.59
N GLN A 480 46.46 -3.53 -12.36
CA GLN A 480 47.77 -4.01 -11.91
C GLN A 480 48.23 -3.29 -10.65
N ASP A 481 48.23 -1.96 -10.65
CA ASP A 481 48.70 -1.17 -9.50
C ASP A 481 47.91 -1.50 -8.23
N ILE A 482 46.58 -1.56 -8.34
CA ILE A 482 45.69 -1.84 -7.21
C ILE A 482 45.85 -3.28 -6.72
N LEU A 483 45.90 -4.26 -7.63
CA LEU A 483 45.95 -5.68 -7.28
C LEU A 483 47.31 -6.09 -6.71
N LEU A 484 48.41 -5.49 -7.17
CA LEU A 484 49.73 -5.72 -6.57
C LEU A 484 49.81 -5.10 -5.17
N ALA A 485 49.26 -3.89 -4.98
CA ALA A 485 49.19 -3.27 -3.65
C ALA A 485 48.29 -4.07 -2.69
N TRP A 486 47.17 -4.62 -3.19
CA TRP A 486 46.35 -5.55 -2.41
C TRP A 486 47.12 -6.82 -2.05
N PHE A 487 47.85 -7.42 -2.99
CA PHE A 487 48.57 -8.66 -2.76
C PHE A 487 49.60 -8.52 -1.63
N ASP A 488 50.40 -7.44 -1.66
CA ASP A 488 51.33 -7.10 -0.58
C ASP A 488 50.60 -6.92 0.77
N ARG A 489 49.51 -6.15 0.79
CA ARG A 489 48.72 -5.93 2.01
C ARG A 489 48.12 -7.23 2.56
N PHE A 490 47.58 -8.08 1.70
CA PHE A 490 46.90 -9.32 2.08
C PHE A 490 47.87 -10.29 2.77
N LEU A 491 49.10 -10.40 2.25
CA LEU A 491 50.18 -11.17 2.89
C LEU A 491 50.55 -10.66 4.28
N ASN A 492 50.41 -9.35 4.52
CA ASN A 492 50.78 -8.71 5.78
C ASN A 492 49.61 -8.53 6.78
N SER A 493 48.36 -8.72 6.36
CA SER A 493 47.16 -8.36 7.16
C SER A 493 46.19 -9.53 7.42
N GLY A 494 46.35 -10.67 6.75
CA GLY A 494 45.55 -11.87 6.98
C GLY A 494 44.03 -11.66 6.83
N GLU A 495 43.25 -12.17 7.78
CA GLU A 495 41.78 -12.14 7.73
C GLU A 495 41.15 -10.74 7.82
N ASP A 496 41.92 -9.73 8.28
CA ASP A 496 41.49 -8.33 8.39
C ASP A 496 41.54 -7.58 7.05
N CYS A 497 41.96 -8.23 5.97
CA CYS A 497 41.92 -7.70 4.61
C CYS A 497 40.85 -8.43 3.77
N PRO A 498 40.12 -7.74 2.88
CA PRO A 498 39.19 -8.39 1.96
C PRO A 498 39.93 -9.36 1.05
N ASN A 499 39.37 -10.57 0.90
CA ASN A 499 39.89 -11.57 -0.02
C ASN A 499 39.35 -11.32 -1.44
N ILE A 500 40.12 -10.64 -2.29
CA ILE A 500 39.80 -10.42 -3.71
C ILE A 500 40.62 -11.33 -4.64
N GLN A 501 41.04 -12.50 -4.17
CA GLN A 501 41.83 -13.47 -4.94
C GLN A 501 41.20 -13.82 -6.28
N ARG A 502 39.87 -14.02 -6.31
CA ARG A 502 39.14 -14.29 -7.55
C ARG A 502 39.34 -13.18 -8.59
N GLY A 503 39.34 -11.93 -8.15
CA GLY A 503 39.61 -10.76 -9.01
C GLY A 503 41.04 -10.76 -9.53
N PHE A 504 42.00 -11.03 -8.64
CA PHE A 504 43.41 -11.17 -8.99
C PHE A 504 43.64 -12.24 -10.06
N GLU A 505 43.05 -13.43 -9.90
CA GLU A 505 43.14 -14.52 -10.88
C GLU A 505 42.57 -14.13 -12.24
N VAL A 506 41.45 -13.40 -12.28
CA VAL A 506 40.88 -12.93 -13.55
C VAL A 506 41.80 -11.93 -14.24
N TRP A 507 42.35 -10.96 -13.50
CA TRP A 507 43.32 -10.01 -14.02
C TRP A 507 44.59 -10.70 -14.52
N TRP A 508 45.16 -11.62 -13.73
CA TRP A 508 46.36 -12.37 -14.09
C TRP A 508 46.22 -13.07 -15.44
N ARG A 509 45.10 -13.76 -15.65
CA ARG A 509 44.80 -14.41 -16.93
C ARG A 509 44.73 -13.42 -18.09
N ARG A 510 44.15 -12.24 -17.87
CA ARG A 510 44.06 -11.19 -18.89
C ARG A 510 45.42 -10.57 -19.22
N ALA A 511 46.32 -10.50 -18.24
CA ALA A 511 47.63 -9.88 -18.37
C ALA A 511 48.70 -10.80 -18.96
N PHE A 512 48.69 -12.10 -18.63
CA PHE A 512 49.80 -13.02 -18.93
C PHE A 512 49.47 -14.18 -19.87
N TRP A 513 48.20 -14.55 -20.05
CA TRP A 513 47.81 -15.69 -20.91
C TRP A 513 47.20 -15.26 -22.25
N ARG A 514 47.50 -14.05 -22.70
CA ARG A 514 47.14 -13.60 -24.05
C ARG A 514 48.21 -13.99 -25.05
#